data_AF-A0A535FAY3-F1
#
_entry.id   AF-A0A535FAY3-F1
#
_cell.length_a   1.000
_cell.length_b   1.000
_cell.length_c   1.000
_cell.angle_alpha   90.00
_cell.angle_beta   90.00
_cell.angle_gamma   90.00
#
_symmetry.space_group_name_H-M   'P 1'
#
loop_
_entity.id
_entity.type
_entity.pdbx_description
1 polymer ?
#
loop_
_entity_poly.entity_id
_entity_poly.type
_entity_poly.pdbx_seq_one_letter_code
_entity_poly.pdbx_strand_id
1 'polypeptide(L)'
;GIIAALLWGYLYDPSLSPIVKGFSSLGLGSPDFLGPQTVLWAIANIATWTWTGYNMLIIFAALQAIPGEIYESARIDGCSGWRVALHIKIPLVAPALVLTGIFSIIGTLQLFNEPQVLSAISNNINSSFTPNFYAYYTAF
;
A
#
# COMPACT_ATOMS: atom_id res chain seq x y z
N GLY A 1 -6.84 -6.96 -5.27
CA GLY A 1 -7.81 -5.85 -5.23
C GLY A 1 -9.03 -6.23 -4.43
N ILE A 2 -10.04 -6.84 -5.06
CA ILE A 2 -11.39 -7.03 -4.47
C ILE A 2 -11.38 -7.73 -3.10
N ILE A 3 -10.69 -8.86 -2.96
CA ILE A 3 -10.62 -9.58 -1.67
C ILE A 3 -9.99 -8.72 -0.58
N ALA A 4 -8.94 -7.96 -0.91
CA ALA A 4 -8.29 -7.04 0.00
C ALA A 4 -9.24 -5.91 0.41
N ALA A 5 -9.94 -5.31 -0.56
CA ALA A 5 -10.92 -4.26 -0.31
C ALA A 5 -12.08 -4.74 0.58
N LEU A 6 -12.56 -5.98 0.38
CA LEU A 6 -13.56 -6.58 1.26
C LEU A 6 -13.02 -6.82 2.66
N LEU A 7 -11.86 -7.49 2.80
CA LEU A 7 -11.24 -7.77 4.11
C LEU A 7 -11.00 -6.49 4.91
N TRP A 8 -10.38 -5.49 4.29
CA TRP A 8 -10.14 -4.21 4.93
C TRP A 8 -11.43 -3.42 5.16
N GLY A 9 -12.42 -3.51 4.28
CA GLY A 9 -13.75 -2.96 4.50
C GLY A 9 -14.39 -3.50 5.78
N TYR A 10 -14.32 -4.81 6.03
CA TYR A 10 -14.76 -5.42 7.29
C TYR A 10 -13.95 -4.94 8.51
N LEU A 11 -12.64 -4.73 8.34
CA LEU A 11 -11.77 -4.23 9.42
C LEU A 11 -12.00 -2.74 9.74
N TYR A 12 -12.45 -1.96 8.76
CA TYR A 12 -12.74 -0.53 8.91
C TYR A 12 -14.16 -0.24 9.37
N ASP A 13 -15.11 -1.15 9.15
CA ASP A 13 -16.48 -1.01 9.61
C ASP A 13 -16.57 -1.05 11.16
N PRO A 14 -17.07 0.00 11.83
CA PRO A 14 -17.13 0.05 13.30
C PRO A 14 -18.04 -1.01 13.95
N SER A 15 -19.05 -1.51 13.22
CA SER A 15 -20.02 -2.48 13.74
C SER A 15 -19.48 -3.91 13.66
N LEU A 16 -18.68 -4.19 12.63
CA LEU A 16 -18.15 -5.52 12.31
C LEU A 16 -16.72 -5.71 12.83
N SER A 17 -15.92 -4.64 12.92
CA SER A 17 -14.49 -4.72 13.22
C SER A 17 -14.19 -5.17 14.66
N PRO A 18 -13.42 -6.27 14.84
CA PRO A 18 -12.90 -6.66 16.15
C PRO A 18 -11.92 -5.64 16.73
N ILE A 19 -11.20 -4.92 15.86
CA ILE A 19 -10.15 -3.97 16.23
C ILE A 19 -10.79 -2.69 16.78
N VAL A 20 -11.80 -2.15 16.10
CA VAL A 20 -12.51 -0.94 16.54
C VAL A 20 -13.23 -1.17 17.87
N LYS A 21 -13.82 -2.37 18.07
CA LYS A 21 -14.40 -2.79 19.36
C LYS A 21 -13.36 -2.88 20.48
N GLY A 22 -12.13 -3.29 20.16
CA GLY A 22 -11.02 -3.29 21.11
C GLY A 22 -10.64 -1.87 21.56
N PHE A 23 -10.54 -0.93 20.62
CA PHE A 23 -10.24 0.48 20.93
C PHE A 23 -11.32 1.12 21.81
N SER A 24 -12.60 0.91 21.47
CA SER A 24 -13.71 1.45 22.28
C SER A 24 -13.76 0.84 23.69
N SER A 25 -13.41 -0.44 23.85
CA SER A 25 -13.32 -1.08 25.18
C SER A 25 -12.21 -0.51 26.07
N LEU A 26 -11.17 0.08 25.46
CA LEU A 26 -10.05 0.74 26.14
C LEU A 26 -10.33 2.24 26.42
N GLY A 27 -11.54 2.72 26.12
CA GLY A 27 -11.93 4.13 26.29
C GLY A 27 -11.29 5.09 25.27
N LEU A 28 -10.58 4.55 24.28
CA LEU A 28 -10.08 5.31 23.13
C LEU A 28 -11.23 5.37 22.11
N GLY A 29 -11.66 6.56 21.72
CA GLY A 29 -12.76 6.72 20.76
C GLY A 29 -12.55 5.86 19.50
N SER A 30 -13.65 5.30 18.97
CA SER A 30 -13.60 4.45 17.78
C SER A 30 -13.05 5.24 16.59
N PRO A 31 -11.92 4.85 15.99
CA PRO A 31 -11.39 5.52 14.81
C PRO A 31 -12.34 5.34 13.63
N ASP A 32 -12.77 6.44 13.03
CA ASP A 32 -13.57 6.44 11.81
C ASP A 32 -12.65 6.41 10.58
N PHE A 33 -12.36 5.21 10.08
CA PHE A 33 -11.48 5.01 8.93
C PHE A 33 -12.13 5.37 7.59
N LEU A 34 -13.47 5.31 7.51
CA LEU A 34 -14.23 5.57 6.29
C LEU A 34 -14.90 6.95 6.30
N GLY A 35 -14.53 7.80 7.26
CA GLY A 35 -14.99 9.17 7.39
C GLY A 35 -14.48 10.09 6.28
N PRO A 36 -15.04 11.31 6.16
CA PRO A 36 -14.79 12.21 5.04
C PRO A 36 -13.31 12.59 4.84
N GLN A 37 -12.54 12.65 5.94
CA GLN A 37 -11.12 13.03 5.91
C GLN A 37 -10.17 11.83 5.87
N THR A 38 -10.67 10.63 6.19
CA THR A 38 -9.86 9.41 6.42
C THR A 38 -10.02 8.38 5.32
N VAL A 39 -11.13 8.41 4.57
CA VAL A 39 -11.46 7.44 3.52
C VAL A 39 -10.38 7.34 2.43
N LEU A 40 -9.74 8.46 2.07
CA LEU A 40 -8.64 8.48 1.10
C LEU A 40 -7.45 7.66 1.61
N TRP A 41 -7.09 7.83 2.88
CA TRP A 41 -6.00 7.12 3.52
C TRP A 41 -6.30 5.64 3.70
N ALA A 42 -7.56 5.29 4.00
CA ALA A 42 -8.03 3.91 4.07
C ALA A 42 -7.87 3.20 2.71
N ILE A 43 -8.31 3.84 1.62
CA ILE A 43 -8.15 3.31 0.25
C ILE A 43 -6.66 3.21 -0.13
N ALA A 44 -5.87 4.24 0.18
CA ALA A 44 -4.43 4.24 -0.09
C ALA A 44 -3.69 3.11 0.64
N ASN A 45 -4.08 2.82 1.89
CA ASN A 45 -3.54 1.70 2.65
C ASN A 45 -3.89 0.35 2.00
N ILE A 46 -5.14 0.15 1.60
CA ILE A 46 -5.58 -1.08 0.91
C ILE A 46 -4.81 -1.29 -0.39
N ALA A 47 -4.70 -0.24 -1.20
CA ALA A 47 -3.96 -0.28 -2.45
C ALA A 47 -2.48 -0.62 -2.18
N THR A 48 -1.83 0.09 -1.25
CA THR A 48 -0.42 -0.13 -0.91
C THR A 48 -0.20 -1.56 -0.42
N TRP A 49 -1.03 -2.05 0.51
CA TRP A 49 -0.95 -3.42 1.03
C TRP A 49 -1.09 -4.46 -0.08
N THR A 50 -2.05 -4.27 -1.00
CA THR A 50 -2.30 -5.19 -2.11
C THR A 50 -1.07 -5.36 -3.01
N TRP A 51 -0.34 -4.27 -3.25
CA TRP A 51 0.81 -4.27 -4.16
C TRP A 51 2.16 -4.48 -3.48
N THR A 52 2.22 -4.34 -2.15
CA THR A 52 3.46 -4.49 -1.37
C THR A 52 4.11 -5.85 -1.59
N GLY A 53 3.32 -6.93 -1.61
CA GLY A 53 3.85 -8.28 -1.82
C GLY A 53 4.57 -8.44 -3.16
N TYR A 54 3.97 -7.92 -4.24
CA TYR A 54 4.55 -7.98 -5.58
C TYR A 54 5.83 -7.13 -5.69
N ASN A 55 5.79 -5.89 -5.21
CA ASN A 55 6.96 -5.00 -5.21
C ASN A 55 8.10 -5.58 -4.37
N MET A 56 7.79 -6.20 -3.22
CA MET A 56 8.78 -6.83 -2.37
C MET A 56 9.49 -7.99 -3.08
N LEU A 57 8.77 -8.83 -3.83
CA LEU A 57 9.39 -9.93 -4.58
C LEU A 57 10.37 -9.42 -5.64
N ILE A 58 10.01 -8.36 -6.37
CA ILE A 58 10.91 -7.75 -7.38
C ILE A 58 12.17 -7.21 -6.72
N ILE A 59 12.01 -6.41 -5.66
CA ILE A 59 13.15 -5.81 -4.95
C ILE A 59 14.02 -6.90 -4.32
N PHE A 60 13.41 -7.94 -3.76
CA PHE A 60 14.12 -9.06 -3.16
C PHE A 60 14.91 -9.87 -4.20
N ALA A 61 14.32 -10.16 -5.36
CA ALA A 61 15.03 -10.82 -6.46
C ALA A 61 16.23 -9.99 -6.94
N ALA A 62 16.06 -8.67 -7.06
CA ALA A 62 17.15 -7.76 -7.39
C ALA A 62 18.27 -7.76 -6.33
N LEU A 63 17.92 -7.81 -5.04
CA LEU A 63 18.88 -7.91 -3.95
C LEU A 63 19.64 -9.24 -3.96
N GLN A 64 18.99 -10.35 -4.32
CA GLN A 64 19.66 -11.66 -4.43
C GLN A 64 20.68 -11.73 -5.56
N ALA A 65 20.49 -10.95 -6.63
CA ALA A 65 21.42 -10.90 -7.75
C ALA A 65 22.73 -10.17 -7.42
N ILE A 66 22.80 -9.46 -6.29
CA ILE A 66 24.01 -8.74 -5.86
C ILE A 66 25.05 -9.75 -5.35
N PRO A 67 26.28 -9.78 -5.93
CA PRO A 67 27.35 -10.66 -5.47
C PRO A 67 27.68 -10.48 -3.98
N GLY A 68 27.87 -11.60 -3.27
CA GLY A 68 28.19 -11.61 -1.84
C GLY A 68 29.47 -10.86 -1.47
N GLU A 69 30.46 -10.88 -2.38
CA GLU A 69 31.75 -10.19 -2.24
C GLU A 69 31.63 -8.68 -2.01
N ILE A 70 30.58 -8.03 -2.53
CA ILE A 70 30.34 -6.60 -2.30
C ILE A 70 29.97 -6.33 -0.83
N TYR A 71 29.30 -7.28 -0.17
CA TYR A 71 28.99 -7.16 1.25
C TYR A 71 30.21 -7.47 2.13
N GLU A 72 31.09 -8.37 1.69
CA GLU A 72 32.32 -8.68 2.39
C GLU A 72 33.31 -7.51 2.33
N SER A 73 33.49 -6.89 1.16
CA SER A 73 34.31 -5.69 1.02
C SER A 73 33.79 -4.53 1.88
N ALA A 74 32.46 -4.31 1.89
CA ALA A 74 31.86 -3.30 2.75
C ALA A 74 32.09 -3.54 4.25
N ARG A 75 32.15 -4.80 4.69
CA ARG A 75 32.47 -5.17 6.08
C ARG A 75 33.95 -4.93 6.39
N ILE A 76 34.85 -5.23 5.45
CA ILE A 76 36.29 -4.95 5.57
C ILE A 76 36.50 -3.44 5.68
N ASP A 77 35.75 -2.64 4.93
CA ASP A 77 35.77 -1.16 4.98
C ASP A 77 35.09 -0.57 6.23
N GLY A 78 34.64 -1.42 7.18
CA GLY A 78 34.02 -0.98 8.44
C GLY A 78 32.66 -0.30 8.28
N CYS A 79 31.94 -0.55 7.16
CA CYS A 79 30.63 0.04 6.97
C CYS A 79 29.59 -0.55 7.93
N SER A 80 28.81 0.32 8.59
CA SER A 80 27.66 -0.08 9.39
C SER A 80 26.51 -0.59 8.52
N GLY A 81 25.63 -1.43 9.07
CA GLY A 81 24.49 -1.99 8.32
C GLY A 81 23.59 -0.94 7.67
N TRP A 82 23.41 0.22 8.31
CA TRP A 82 22.66 1.34 7.73
C TRP A 82 23.39 1.99 6.54
N ARG A 83 24.72 2.12 6.62
CA ARG A 83 25.53 2.64 5.51
C ARG A 83 25.49 1.67 4.33
N VAL A 84 25.58 0.36 4.57
CA VAL A 84 25.42 -0.68 3.54
C VAL A 84 24.03 -0.62 2.90
N ALA A 85 22.96 -0.47 3.70
CA ALA A 85 21.62 -0.37 3.15
C ALA A 85 21.45 0.85 2.22
N LEU A 86 21.85 2.04 2.69
CA LEU A 86 21.61 3.29 1.95
C LEU A 86 22.59 3.53 0.79
N HIS A 87 23.86 3.14 0.93
CA HIS A 87 24.91 3.49 -0.04
C HIS A 87 25.31 2.33 -0.94
N ILE A 88 24.92 1.10 -0.61
CA ILE A 88 25.25 -0.09 -1.42
C ILE A 88 23.97 -0.72 -1.94
N LYS A 89 23.07 -1.17 -1.06
CA LYS A 89 21.86 -1.87 -1.50
C LYS A 89 20.94 -0.99 -2.34
N ILE A 90 20.56 0.20 -1.85
CA ILE A 90 19.62 1.09 -2.56
C ILE A 90 20.15 1.47 -3.96
N PRO A 91 21.41 1.93 -4.13
CA PRO A 91 21.92 2.26 -5.46
C PRO A 91 21.99 1.05 -6.40
N LEU A 92 22.39 -0.12 -5.90
CA LEU A 92 22.50 -1.33 -6.72
C LEU A 92 21.14 -1.86 -7.16
N VAL A 93 20.09 -1.70 -6.36
CA VAL A 93 18.72 -2.09 -6.73
C VAL A 93 17.88 -0.93 -7.27
N ALA A 94 18.49 0.24 -7.53
CA ALA A 94 17.80 1.41 -8.06
C ALA A 94 16.98 1.10 -9.34
N PRO A 95 17.46 0.29 -10.31
CA PRO A 95 16.65 -0.07 -11.47
C PRO A 95 15.34 -0.78 -11.09
N ALA A 96 15.37 -1.67 -10.10
CA ALA A 96 14.19 -2.37 -9.60
C ALA A 96 13.25 -1.43 -8.81
N LEU A 97 13.80 -0.48 -8.06
CA LEU A 97 13.02 0.54 -7.37
C LEU A 97 12.30 1.48 -8.35
N VAL A 98 12.99 1.89 -9.43
CA VAL A 98 12.38 2.70 -10.49
C VAL A 98 11.26 1.93 -11.18
N LEU A 99 11.49 0.66 -11.53
CA LEU A 99 10.48 -0.19 -12.16
C LEU A 99 9.22 -0.34 -11.27
N THR A 100 9.40 -0.69 -10.00
CA THR A 100 8.29 -0.84 -9.05
C THR A 100 7.58 0.49 -8.78
N GLY A 101 8.31 1.61 -8.77
CA GLY A 101 7.75 2.95 -8.69
C GLY A 101 6.85 3.29 -9.87
N ILE A 102 7.32 3.02 -11.10
CA ILE A 102 6.52 3.23 -12.32
C ILE A 102 5.25 2.37 -12.30
N PHE A 103 5.36 1.08 -11.96
CA PHE A 103 4.19 0.22 -11.85
C PHE A 103 3.21 0.68 -10.77
N SER A 104 3.71 1.21 -9.65
CA SER A 104 2.87 1.75 -8.59
C SER A 104 2.11 3.00 -9.05
N ILE A 105 2.74 3.88 -9.83
CA ILE A 105 2.07 5.05 -10.43
C ILE A 105 0.97 4.59 -11.41
N ILE A 106 1.29 3.67 -12.32
CA ILE A 106 0.32 3.13 -13.29
C ILE A 106 -0.85 2.48 -12.55
N GLY A 107 -0.58 1.65 -11.54
CA GLY A 107 -1.59 0.99 -10.73
C GLY A 107 -2.49 1.99 -9.99
N THR A 108 -1.93 3.09 -9.49
CA THR A 108 -2.69 4.15 -8.82
C THR A 108 -3.61 4.89 -9.79
N LEU A 109 -3.13 5.19 -11.01
CA LEU A 109 -3.97 5.79 -12.06
C LEU A 109 -5.09 4.84 -12.51
N GLN A 110 -4.90 3.53 -12.37
CA GLN A 110 -5.87 2.48 -12.69
C GLN A 110 -6.79 2.11 -11.52
N LEU A 111 -6.74 2.83 -10.39
CA LEU A 111 -7.50 2.51 -9.20
C LEU A 111 -9.02 2.61 -9.43
N PHE A 112 -9.71 1.48 -9.25
CA PHE A 112 -11.15 1.35 -9.50
C PHE A 112 -11.83 0.36 -8.55
N ASN A 113 -11.25 -0.84 -8.40
CA ASN A 113 -11.87 -1.92 -7.64
C ASN A 113 -12.04 -1.57 -6.15
N GLU A 114 -11.02 -0.98 -5.53
CA GLU A 114 -11.01 -0.60 -4.13
C GLU A 114 -12.11 0.43 -3.79
N PRO A 115 -12.20 1.59 -4.46
CA PRO A 115 -13.29 2.54 -4.22
C PRO A 115 -14.67 1.97 -4.60
N GLN A 116 -14.79 1.16 -5.66
CA GLN A 116 -16.06 0.53 -6.03
C GLN A 116 -16.58 -0.41 -4.95
N VAL A 117 -15.73 -1.23 -4.36
CA VAL A 117 -16.13 -2.16 -3.30
C VAL A 117 -16.50 -1.40 -2.02
N LEU A 118 -15.73 -0.37 -1.67
CA LEU A 118 -15.93 0.38 -0.43
C LEU A 118 -17.09 1.38 -0.51
N SER A 119 -17.49 1.84 -1.70
CA SER A 119 -18.63 2.76 -1.86
C SER A 119 -19.95 2.15 -1.40
N ALA A 120 -20.05 0.81 -1.38
CA ALA A 120 -21.21 0.10 -0.83
C ALA A 120 -21.36 0.25 0.70
N ILE A 121 -20.28 0.61 1.40
CA ILE A 121 -20.24 0.71 2.87
C ILE A 121 -19.83 2.11 3.37
N SER A 122 -19.54 3.06 2.46
CA SER A 122 -19.23 4.45 2.82
C SER A 122 -19.82 5.42 1.81
N ASN A 123 -20.61 6.39 2.31
CA ASN A 123 -21.16 7.49 1.52
C ASN A 123 -20.11 8.56 1.14
N ASN A 124 -18.88 8.45 1.67
CA ASN A 124 -17.80 9.41 1.39
C ASN A 124 -17.06 9.12 0.08
N ILE A 125 -17.40 8.02 -0.60
CA ILE A 125 -16.85 7.62 -1.90
C ILE A 125 -17.88 7.96 -2.97
N ASN A 126 -17.72 9.14 -3.58
CA ASN A 126 -18.60 9.61 -4.66
C ASN A 126 -18.17 9.06 -6.03
N SER A 127 -19.01 9.25 -7.06
CA SER A 127 -18.71 8.81 -8.43
C SER A 127 -17.48 9.48 -9.04
N SER A 128 -17.09 10.66 -8.55
CA SER A 128 -15.91 11.40 -9.01
C SER A 128 -14.62 11.08 -8.25
N PHE A 129 -14.62 10.05 -7.39
CA PHE A 129 -13.53 9.77 -6.46
C PHE A 129 -12.21 9.41 -7.17
N THR A 130 -12.28 8.68 -8.28
CA THR A 130 -11.13 8.49 -9.19
C THR A 130 -11.57 8.73 -10.63
N PRO A 131 -10.64 9.09 -11.53
CA PRO A 131 -10.96 9.29 -12.95
C PRO A 131 -11.62 8.08 -13.61
N ASN A 132 -11.18 6.86 -13.29
CA ASN A 132 -11.78 5.63 -13.83
C ASN A 132 -13.18 5.39 -13.27
N PHE A 133 -13.38 5.69 -11.99
CA PHE A 133 -14.70 5.56 -11.37
C PHE A 133 -15.69 6.55 -11.99
N TYR A 134 -15.24 7.79 -12.22
CA TYR A 134 -16.02 8.81 -12.90
C TYR A 134 -16.38 8.41 -14.33
N ALA A 135 -15.39 7.98 -15.11
CA ALA A 135 -15.59 7.54 -16.49
C ALA A 135 -16.65 6.41 -16.57
N TYR A 136 -16.60 5.46 -15.63
CA TYR A 136 -17.58 4.37 -15.54
C TYR A 136 -19.01 4.89 -15.30
N TYR A 137 -19.22 5.74 -14.28
CA TYR A 137 -20.55 6.30 -13.97
C TYR A 137 -21.08 7.26 -15.04
N THR A 138 -20.22 7.88 -15.85
CA THR A 138 -20.68 8.72 -16.96
C THR A 138 -21.04 7.91 -18.20
N ALA A 139 -20.50 6.70 -18.34
CA ALA A 139 -20.69 5.85 -19.51
C ALA A 139 -21.86 4.87 -19.37
N PHE A 140 -22.25 4.51 -18.15
CA PHE A 140 -23.28 3.53 -17.81
C PHE A 140 -24.20 4.08 -16.72
#